data_AF-A0A7Y6XLU9-F1
#
_entry.id   AF-A0A7Y6XLU9-F1
#
_cell.length_a   1.000
_cell.length_b   1.000
_cell.length_c   1.000
_cell.angle_alpha   90.00
_cell.angle_beta   90.00
_cell.angle_gamma   90.00
#
_symmetry.space_group_name_H-M   'P 1'
#
loop_
_entity.id
_entity.type
_entity.pdbx_description
1 polymer ?
#
loop_
_entity_poly.entity_id
_entity_poly.type
_entity_poly.pdbx_seq_one_letter_code
_entity_poly.pdbx_strand_id
1 'polypeptide(L)'
;HKSNLHAIMMTGAIPVFLMPTRNHFGIIGPIPKSEFEPETIARKIADHPFASKAKNKKPRILTITQGTYDGVLYNAEMIKNMLSTEIDTLHFDEAWLPHASFHPFYENMHAIGHGRPRSKDALVYATQSTHKLLAGLSQ
;
A
#
# COMPACT_ATOMS: atom_id res chain seq x y z
N HIS A 1 5.21 4.76 -6.83
CA HIS A 1 6.20 4.77 -7.95
C HIS A 1 5.55 5.23 -9.26
N LYS A 2 6.31 5.66 -10.29
CA LYS A 2 5.75 6.09 -11.60
C LYS A 2 4.88 5.02 -12.28
N SER A 3 5.22 3.74 -12.11
CA SER A 3 4.43 2.60 -12.61
C SER A 3 2.97 2.63 -12.15
N ASN A 4 2.70 3.03 -10.90
CA ASN A 4 1.33 3.11 -10.38
C ASN A 4 0.54 4.24 -11.06
N LEU A 5 1.19 5.38 -11.36
CA LEU A 5 0.57 6.45 -12.13
C LEU A 5 0.31 6.02 -13.58
N HIS A 6 1.23 5.27 -14.20
CA HIS A 6 1.00 4.70 -15.53
C HIS A 6 -0.18 3.72 -15.51
N ALA A 7 -0.30 2.86 -14.50
CA ALA A 7 -1.44 1.96 -14.35
C ALA A 7 -2.76 2.72 -14.22
N ILE A 8 -2.80 3.80 -13.44
CA ILE A 8 -3.98 4.67 -13.33
C ILE A 8 -4.35 5.25 -14.70
N MET A 9 -3.38 5.77 -15.45
CA MET A 9 -3.63 6.31 -16.80
C MET A 9 -4.13 5.27 -17.79
N MET A 10 -3.52 4.07 -17.81
CA MET A 10 -3.90 3.00 -18.74
C MET A 10 -5.28 2.40 -18.43
N THR A 11 -5.67 2.36 -17.16
CA THR A 11 -6.93 1.75 -16.72
C THR A 11 -8.08 2.74 -16.62
N GLY A 12 -7.79 4.05 -16.58
CA GLY A 12 -8.79 5.09 -16.30
C GLY A 12 -9.36 5.03 -14.88
N ALA A 13 -8.66 4.36 -13.95
CA ALA A 13 -9.08 4.31 -12.55
C ALA A 13 -9.13 5.73 -11.94
N ILE A 14 -10.07 5.95 -11.01
CA ILE A 14 -10.18 7.23 -10.30
C ILE A 14 -9.36 7.11 -9.00
N PRO A 15 -8.21 7.79 -8.87
CA PRO A 15 -7.38 7.68 -7.67
C PRO A 15 -7.92 8.55 -6.54
N VAL A 16 -7.94 7.99 -5.32
CA VAL A 16 -8.11 8.75 -4.07
C VAL A 16 -6.81 8.60 -3.28
N PHE A 17 -6.18 9.72 -2.92
CA PHE A 17 -4.85 9.72 -2.30
C PHE A 17 -4.91 9.75 -0.77
N LEU A 18 -4.08 8.90 -0.15
CA LEU A 18 -3.75 8.96 1.27
C LEU A 18 -2.46 9.79 1.41
N MET A 19 -2.51 10.84 2.23
CA MET A 19 -1.44 11.83 2.30
C MET A 19 -0.37 11.39 3.31
N PRO A 20 0.88 11.16 2.87
CA PRO A 20 1.99 10.89 3.78
C PRO A 20 2.43 12.16 4.51
N THR A 21 3.11 11.97 5.62
CA THR A 21 3.82 13.04 6.33
C THR A 21 5.17 13.36 5.66
N ARG A 22 5.79 14.48 6.04
CA ARG A 22 7.15 14.84 5.65
C ARG A 22 7.85 15.52 6.81
N ASN A 23 9.13 15.22 7.03
CA ASN A 23 9.93 15.92 8.05
C ASN A 23 10.67 17.14 7.46
N HIS A 24 11.40 17.88 8.31
CA HIS A 24 12.12 19.08 7.89
C HIS A 24 13.32 18.82 6.95
N PHE A 25 13.79 17.59 6.86
CA PHE A 25 14.82 17.17 5.88
C PHE A 25 14.23 16.85 4.51
N GLY A 26 12.91 16.84 4.38
CA GLY A 26 12.22 16.46 3.15
C GLY A 26 11.98 14.96 2.98
N ILE A 27 12.36 14.14 3.97
CA ILE A 27 12.10 12.70 3.98
C ILE A 27 10.60 12.46 4.01
N ILE A 28 10.11 11.62 3.10
CA ILE A 28 8.72 11.20 3.07
C ILE A 28 8.49 10.22 4.21
N GLY A 29 7.69 10.65 5.18
CA GLY A 29 7.30 9.88 6.34
C GLY A 29 6.14 8.91 6.04
N PRO A 30 5.61 8.24 7.07
CA PRO A 30 4.49 7.33 6.88
C PRO A 30 3.21 8.10 6.56
N ILE A 31 2.28 7.41 5.90
CA ILE A 31 0.86 7.73 5.92
C ILE A 31 0.36 7.54 7.37
N PRO A 32 -0.21 8.58 8.01
CA PRO A 32 -0.77 8.46 9.35
C PRO A 32 -1.83 7.37 9.44
N LYS A 33 -1.93 6.67 10.58
CA LYS A 33 -2.96 5.65 10.80
C LYS A 33 -4.38 6.17 10.49
N SER A 34 -4.67 7.42 10.86
CA SER A 34 -5.95 8.08 10.62
C SER A 34 -6.37 8.13 9.15
N GLU A 35 -5.43 8.07 8.20
CA GLU A 35 -5.71 8.03 6.76
C GLU A 35 -6.20 6.65 6.30
N PHE A 36 -5.91 5.59 7.06
CA PHE A 36 -6.36 4.23 6.78
C PHE A 36 -7.71 3.89 7.42
N GLU A 37 -8.29 4.79 8.22
CA GLU A 37 -9.61 4.55 8.81
C GLU A 37 -10.68 4.55 7.71
N PRO A 38 -11.60 3.55 7.68
CA PRO A 38 -12.62 3.44 6.64
C PRO A 38 -13.46 4.71 6.46
N GLU A 39 -13.78 5.40 7.55
CA GLU A 39 -14.53 6.65 7.54
C GLU A 39 -13.74 7.79 6.87
N THR A 40 -12.42 7.85 7.08
CA THR A 40 -11.55 8.84 6.42
C THR A 40 -11.49 8.57 4.91
N ILE A 41 -11.38 7.30 4.51
CA ILE A 41 -11.38 6.91 3.10
C ILE A 41 -12.73 7.25 2.46
N ALA A 42 -13.84 6.90 3.11
CA ALA A 42 -15.19 7.21 2.64
C ALA A 42 -15.41 8.72 2.46
N ARG A 43 -14.96 9.54 3.42
CA ARG A 43 -15.00 11.00 3.32
C ARG A 43 -14.20 11.50 2.11
N LYS A 44 -12.96 11.04 1.93
CA LYS A 44 -12.14 11.41 0.76
C LYS A 44 -12.81 11.02 -0.57
N ILE A 45 -13.49 9.88 -0.63
CA ILE A 45 -14.25 9.46 -1.81
C ILE A 45 -15.44 10.39 -2.06
N ALA A 46 -16.15 10.79 -1.01
CA ALA A 46 -17.29 11.72 -1.11
C ALA A 46 -16.87 13.13 -1.54
N ASP A 47 -15.73 13.62 -1.06
CA ASP A 47 -15.20 14.95 -1.38
C ASP A 47 -14.54 15.02 -2.77
N HIS A 48 -14.21 13.86 -3.37
CA HIS A 48 -13.49 13.81 -4.64
C HIS A 48 -14.44 14.01 -5.84
N PRO A 49 -14.14 14.92 -6.80
CA PRO A 49 -15.08 15.35 -7.85
C PRO A 49 -15.55 14.24 -8.81
N PHE A 50 -14.70 13.24 -9.04
CA PHE A 50 -15.03 12.05 -9.86
C PHE A 50 -15.50 10.84 -9.03
N ALA A 51 -14.79 10.47 -7.96
CA ALA A 51 -15.14 9.31 -7.14
C ALA A 51 -16.50 9.47 -6.45
N SER A 52 -16.91 10.69 -6.09
CA SER A 52 -18.24 11.02 -5.56
C SER A 52 -19.39 10.72 -6.53
N LYS A 53 -19.10 10.49 -7.82
CA LYS A 53 -20.07 10.10 -8.85
C LYS A 53 -20.04 8.61 -9.22
N ALA A 54 -19.09 7.84 -8.70
CA ALA A 54 -19.01 6.39 -8.96
C ALA A 54 -20.25 5.64 -8.42
N LYS A 55 -20.80 4.70 -9.20
CA LYS A 55 -21.95 3.87 -8.77
C LYS A 55 -21.61 2.99 -7.56
N ASN A 56 -20.43 2.39 -7.60
CA ASN A 56 -19.88 1.63 -6.48
C ASN A 56 -18.80 2.49 -5.79
N LYS A 57 -18.99 2.80 -4.50
CA LYS A 57 -18.03 3.57 -3.70
C LYS A 57 -16.94 2.71 -3.06
N LYS A 58 -17.07 1.37 -3.09
CA LYS A 58 -16.07 0.47 -2.54
C LYS A 58 -14.80 0.51 -3.40
N PRO A 59 -13.63 0.91 -2.84
CA PRO A 59 -12.38 0.86 -3.59
C PRO A 59 -12.04 -0.56 -4.02
N ARG A 60 -11.61 -0.72 -5.28
CA ARG A 60 -11.21 -2.02 -5.83
C ARG A 60 -9.80 -2.43 -5.42
N ILE A 61 -8.90 -1.46 -5.31
CA ILE A 61 -7.50 -1.68 -4.94
C ILE A 61 -6.98 -0.54 -4.09
N LEU A 62 -6.23 -0.88 -3.05
CA LEU A 62 -5.33 0.01 -2.34
C LEU A 62 -3.90 -0.34 -2.72
N THR A 63 -3.10 0.63 -3.14
CA THR A 63 -1.66 0.43 -3.39
C THR A 63 -0.83 1.27 -2.42
N ILE A 64 0.03 0.62 -1.64
CA ILE A 64 0.90 1.26 -0.64
C ILE A 64 2.34 0.95 -1.01
N THR A 65 3.23 1.95 -0.92
CA THR A 65 4.68 1.73 -1.05
C THR A 65 5.22 1.23 0.30
N GLN A 66 5.83 0.04 0.35
CA GLN A 66 6.25 -0.65 1.58
C GLN A 66 7.66 -1.26 1.45
N GLY A 67 8.74 -0.68 1.97
CA GLY A 67 8.86 0.60 2.62
C GLY A 67 9.06 1.77 1.65
N THR A 68 9.14 2.96 2.22
CA THR A 68 9.60 4.13 1.47
C THR A 68 11.07 3.97 1.08
N TYR A 69 11.53 4.80 0.13
CA TYR A 69 12.93 4.81 -0.28
C TYR A 69 13.88 5.10 0.90
N ASP A 70 13.45 5.95 1.83
CA ASP A 70 14.21 6.36 3.01
C ASP A 70 14.11 5.37 4.20
N GLY A 71 13.49 4.21 3.99
CA GLY A 71 13.46 3.13 4.99
C GLY A 71 12.33 3.20 6.01
N VAL A 72 11.27 3.99 5.76
CA VAL A 72 10.07 3.97 6.60
C VAL A 72 9.21 2.76 6.22
N LEU A 73 9.00 1.87 7.19
CA LEU A 73 8.23 0.64 7.03
C LEU A 73 6.87 0.74 7.73
N TYR A 74 5.83 0.18 7.12
CA TYR A 74 4.51 0.06 7.72
C TYR A 74 4.37 -1.26 8.47
N ASN A 75 3.46 -1.30 9.45
CA ASN A 75 2.92 -2.57 9.94
C ASN A 75 1.84 -3.06 8.95
N ALA A 76 2.20 -4.02 8.10
CA ALA A 76 1.33 -4.58 7.08
C ALA A 76 0.13 -5.34 7.68
N GLU A 77 0.32 -6.02 8.81
CA GLU A 77 -0.77 -6.73 9.50
C GLU A 77 -1.83 -5.76 10.04
N MET A 78 -1.41 -4.63 10.61
CA MET A 78 -2.32 -3.57 11.06
C MET A 78 -3.18 -3.07 9.88
N ILE A 79 -2.56 -2.80 8.73
CA ILE A 79 -3.26 -2.32 7.54
C ILE A 79 -4.25 -3.38 7.01
N LYS A 80 -3.82 -4.65 6.94
CA LYS A 80 -4.71 -5.76 6.57
C LYS A 80 -5.90 -5.86 7.52
N ASN A 81 -5.68 -5.74 8.83
CA ASN A 81 -6.75 -5.81 9.82
C ASN A 81 -7.77 -4.66 9.69
N MET A 82 -7.30 -3.46 9.34
CA MET A 82 -8.18 -2.29 9.16
C MET A 82 -8.98 -2.33 7.86
N LEU A 83 -8.41 -2.88 6.78
CA LEU A 83 -8.93 -2.67 5.42
C LEU A 83 -9.29 -3.93 4.64
N SER A 84 -8.98 -5.14 5.15
CA SER A 84 -9.23 -6.38 4.41
C SER A 84 -10.70 -6.70 4.14
N THR A 85 -11.64 -6.10 4.87
CA THR A 85 -13.09 -6.22 4.62
C THR A 85 -13.62 -5.09 3.74
N GLU A 86 -12.95 -3.94 3.77
CA GLU A 86 -13.38 -2.70 3.13
C GLU A 86 -12.91 -2.57 1.68
N ILE A 87 -11.80 -3.20 1.32
CA ILE A 87 -11.16 -3.07 0.01
C ILE A 87 -10.85 -4.45 -0.56
N ASP A 88 -11.26 -4.69 -1.81
CA ASP A 88 -11.18 -6.04 -2.40
C ASP A 88 -9.73 -6.51 -2.64
N THR A 89 -8.77 -5.58 -2.79
CA THR A 89 -7.37 -5.89 -3.06
C THR A 89 -6.43 -4.93 -2.34
N LEU A 90 -5.46 -5.49 -1.59
CA LEU A 90 -4.39 -4.76 -0.94
C LEU A 90 -3.07 -5.08 -1.64
N HIS A 91 -2.51 -4.09 -2.33
CA HIS A 91 -1.24 -4.19 -3.03
C HIS A 91 -0.15 -3.44 -2.25
N PHE A 92 0.82 -4.19 -1.75
CA PHE A 92 2.03 -3.67 -1.13
C PHE A 92 3.16 -3.67 -2.16
N ASP A 93 3.57 -2.49 -2.60
CA ASP A 93 4.72 -2.30 -3.48
C ASP A 93 6.00 -2.40 -2.61
N GLU A 94 6.50 -3.62 -2.48
CA GLU A 94 7.66 -4.04 -1.70
C GLU A 94 8.96 -4.08 -2.50
N ALA A 95 9.07 -3.25 -3.53
CA ALA A 95 10.25 -3.21 -4.37
C ALA A 95 11.56 -2.98 -3.59
N TRP A 96 11.49 -2.23 -2.48
CA TRP A 96 12.62 -1.92 -1.58
C TRP A 96 12.64 -2.73 -0.28
N LEU A 97 11.82 -3.79 -0.18
CA LEU A 97 11.76 -4.63 1.02
C LEU A 97 11.71 -6.16 0.75
N PRO A 98 12.33 -6.68 -0.33
CA PRO A 98 12.19 -8.09 -0.67
C PRO A 98 12.86 -9.05 0.33
N HIS A 99 13.80 -8.56 1.14
CA HIS A 99 14.52 -9.36 2.13
C HIS A 99 13.79 -9.51 3.48
N ALA A 100 12.72 -8.75 3.73
CA ALA A 100 12.11 -8.66 5.06
C ALA A 100 11.56 -9.99 5.58
N SER A 101 11.01 -10.84 4.70
CA SER A 101 10.46 -12.13 5.11
C SER A 101 11.51 -13.13 5.64
N PHE A 102 12.82 -12.83 5.52
CA PHE A 102 13.90 -13.72 5.94
C PHE A 102 14.54 -13.33 7.28
N HIS A 103 14.07 -12.26 7.93
CA HIS A 103 14.65 -11.80 9.19
C HIS A 103 13.59 -11.38 10.22
N PRO A 104 13.63 -11.91 11.46
CA PRO A 104 12.58 -11.71 12.46
C PRO A 104 12.38 -10.25 12.88
N PHE A 105 13.40 -9.40 12.73
CA PHE A 105 13.28 -7.94 12.96
C PHE A 105 12.12 -7.31 12.18
N TYR A 106 11.83 -7.79 10.97
CA TYR A 106 10.77 -7.24 10.12
C TYR A 106 9.41 -7.88 10.38
N GLU A 107 9.21 -8.50 11.54
CA GLU A 107 7.93 -9.10 11.87
C GLU A 107 6.78 -8.09 11.68
N ASN A 108 5.75 -8.51 10.94
CA ASN A 108 4.59 -7.69 10.52
C ASN A 108 4.91 -6.53 9.56
N MET A 109 6.16 -6.33 9.15
CA MET A 109 6.57 -5.25 8.26
C MET A 109 6.63 -5.66 6.78
N HIS A 110 6.17 -6.87 6.45
CA HIS A 110 6.01 -7.35 5.08
C HIS A 110 4.62 -8.00 4.93
N ALA A 111 4.04 -7.90 3.74
CA ALA A 111 2.65 -8.28 3.47
C ALA A 111 2.43 -9.79 3.43
N ILE A 112 3.41 -10.51 2.87
CA ILE A 112 3.37 -11.96 2.65
C ILE A 112 4.67 -12.56 3.19
N GLY A 113 4.57 -13.67 3.92
CA GLY A 113 5.74 -14.42 4.39
C GLY A 113 5.35 -15.57 5.29
N HIS A 114 6.34 -16.35 5.72
CA HIS A 114 6.10 -17.54 6.53
C HIS A 114 5.44 -17.18 7.88
N GLY A 115 4.42 -17.95 8.25
CA GLY A 115 3.70 -17.76 9.52
C GLY A 115 2.88 -16.47 9.61
N ARG A 116 2.63 -15.76 8.50
CA ARG A 116 1.73 -14.60 8.49
C ARG A 116 0.26 -15.04 8.31
N PRO A 117 -0.69 -14.40 8.99
CA PRO A 117 -2.09 -14.74 8.84
C PRO A 117 -2.58 -14.43 7.42
N ARG A 118 -3.52 -15.24 6.93
CA ARG A 118 -4.23 -14.92 5.69
C ARG A 118 -5.10 -13.69 5.91
N SER A 119 -5.19 -12.86 4.88
CA SER A 119 -6.21 -11.81 4.82
C SER A 119 -7.61 -12.42 4.87
N LYS A 120 -8.57 -11.70 5.46
CA LYS A 120 -9.95 -12.17 5.62
C LYS A 120 -10.65 -12.27 4.26
N ASP A 121 -10.94 -11.11 3.66
CA ASP A 121 -11.71 -11.04 2.41
C ASP A 121 -10.86 -10.49 1.25
N ALA A 122 -9.94 -9.57 1.53
CA ALA A 122 -9.11 -8.94 0.51
C ALA A 122 -8.02 -9.88 -0.05
N LEU A 123 -7.82 -9.82 -1.36
CA LEU A 123 -6.66 -10.38 -2.01
C LEU A 123 -5.42 -9.53 -1.72
N VAL A 124 -4.31 -10.15 -1.32
CA VAL A 124 -3.06 -9.46 -1.01
C VAL A 124 -2.02 -9.72 -2.08
N TYR A 125 -1.46 -8.65 -2.64
CA TYR A 125 -0.32 -8.70 -3.55
C TYR A 125 0.89 -8.02 -2.91
N ALA A 126 2.07 -8.60 -3.13
CA ALA A 126 3.34 -7.96 -2.86
C ALA A 126 4.15 -7.92 -4.17
N THR A 127 4.56 -6.74 -4.61
CA THR A 127 5.45 -6.59 -5.77
C THR A 127 6.86 -6.34 -5.27
N GLN A 128 7.83 -7.13 -5.70
CA GLN A 128 9.21 -7.05 -5.23
C GLN A 128 10.16 -6.92 -6.43
N SER A 129 11.20 -6.08 -6.30
CA SER A 129 12.24 -5.95 -7.32
C SER A 129 13.47 -6.72 -6.85
N THR A 130 13.64 -7.94 -7.35
CA THR A 130 14.75 -8.83 -6.94
C THR A 130 16.11 -8.15 -7.08
N HIS A 131 16.35 -7.42 -8.17
CA HIS A 131 17.63 -6.76 -8.45
C HIS A 131 17.97 -5.58 -7.52
N LYS A 132 17.04 -5.11 -6.68
CA LYS A 132 17.31 -3.97 -5.78
C LYS A 132 18.03 -4.40 -4.52
N LEU A 133 17.50 -5.41 -3.83
CA LEU A 133 17.96 -5.82 -2.50
C LEU A 133 18.00 -7.36 -2.32
N LEU A 134 17.85 -8.11 -3.40
CA LEU A 134 18.17 -9.54 -3.47
C LEU A 134 19.18 -9.78 -4.61
N ALA A 135 19.51 -11.05 -4.86
CA ALA A 135 20.35 -11.44 -5.98
C ALA A 135 19.50 -11.64 -7.25
N GLY A 136 19.52 -10.66 -8.16
CA GLY A 136 18.86 -10.74 -9.46
C GLY A 136 19.38 -9.68 -10.44
N LEU A 137 19.30 -9.95 -11.74
CA LEU A 137 19.71 -9.00 -12.78
C LEU A 137 18.64 -7.93 -13.00
N SER A 138 19.07 -6.72 -13.36
CA SER A 138 18.17 -5.65 -13.82
C SER A 138 17.52 -6.00 -15.17
N GLN A 139 16.28 -5.52 -15.38
CA GLN A 139 15.51 -5.66 -16.63
C GLN A 139 14.99 -4.30 -17.08
#